data_AF-A0A969SKE0-F1
#
_entry.id   AF-A0A969SKE0-F1
#
_cell.length_a   1.000
_cell.length_b   1.000
_cell.length_c   1.000
_cell.angle_alpha   90.00
_cell.angle_beta   90.00
_cell.angle_gamma   90.00
#
_symmetry.space_group_name_H-M   'P 1'
#
loop_
_entity.id
_entity.type
_entity.pdbx_description
1 polymer ?
#
loop_
_entity_poly.entity_id
_entity_poly.type
_entity_poly.pdbx_seq_one_letter_code
_entity_poly.pdbx_strand_id
1 'polypeptide(L)'
;MANTPFDTTQPAQVKGLGGYTVNPIFTVGETIDDYAPPGILDGAGAFKLNDTTVRVLVNHELANNLGYAYTLKSGVSLPGARISYFDIDKRTREIVDSGLAYDTIYNRAGEVVDAASDLEFAGLNRFCSANLVEANQFGSGIGLSDRIYFTGEETDGGTQFALDTATNQLWAVPWMGRAAWENVTELNTGRTDKVALLVGDDRGPAPLILYVGNKNAKGDGSFLDRNGLAQGKLYVWVADDPANPSDPIELDAREFQGSGNSRAGKFVEIDYYRPDLAGSAKDGADADTSIQNELG
;
A
#
# COMPACT_ATOMS: atom_id res chain seq x y z
N MET A 1 -17.73 10.11 22.64
CA MET A 1 -17.43 9.70 24.01
C MET A 1 -16.42 10.69 24.58
N ALA A 2 -16.26 10.80 25.90
CA ALA A 2 -15.26 11.72 26.45
C ALA A 2 -13.88 11.09 26.25
N ASN A 3 -13.13 11.53 25.24
CA ASN A 3 -11.76 11.06 25.00
C ASN A 3 -10.89 11.43 26.21
N THR A 4 -10.67 10.46 27.08
CA THR A 4 -9.61 10.57 28.08
C THR A 4 -8.29 10.29 27.38
N PRO A 5 -7.28 11.18 27.48
CA PRO A 5 -5.96 10.90 26.93
C PRO A 5 -5.44 9.53 27.41
N PHE A 6 -4.84 8.78 26.50
CA PHE A 6 -4.32 7.43 26.71
C PHE A 6 -2.81 7.38 26.53
N ASP A 7 -2.13 6.72 27.46
CA ASP A 7 -0.72 6.36 27.38
C ASP A 7 -0.54 4.94 27.93
N THR A 8 0.37 4.17 27.32
CA THR A 8 0.62 2.79 27.73
C THR A 8 1.42 2.73 29.03
N THR A 9 1.14 1.72 29.84
CA THR A 9 1.93 1.45 31.06
C THR A 9 3.09 0.49 30.81
N GLN A 10 3.17 -0.08 29.61
CA GLN A 10 4.21 -1.04 29.27
C GLN A 10 5.56 -0.34 29.07
N PRO A 11 6.68 -0.98 29.49
CA PRO A 11 7.99 -0.39 29.32
C PRO A 11 8.40 -0.36 27.84
N ALA A 12 9.23 0.63 27.48
CA ALA A 12 9.83 0.68 26.15
C ALA A 12 10.65 -0.59 25.85
N GLN A 13 10.44 -1.15 24.65
CA GLN A 13 11.19 -2.32 24.17
C GLN A 13 12.52 -1.95 23.49
N VAL A 14 12.82 -0.65 23.38
CA VAL A 14 14.05 -0.13 22.80
C VAL A 14 14.70 0.89 23.74
N LYS A 15 16.02 1.03 23.64
CA LYS A 15 16.79 1.99 24.43
C LYS A 15 17.21 3.17 23.56
N GLY A 16 16.88 4.39 23.97
CA GLY A 16 17.38 5.59 23.31
C GLY A 16 18.91 5.75 23.49
N LEU A 17 19.57 6.23 22.44
CA LEU A 17 21.01 6.51 22.40
C LEU A 17 21.27 8.01 22.29
N GLY A 18 22.46 8.49 22.66
CA GLY A 18 22.86 9.88 22.41
C GLY A 18 22.00 10.95 23.08
N GLY A 19 21.39 10.66 24.24
CA GLY A 19 20.50 11.59 24.95
C GLY A 19 19.03 11.53 24.52
N TYR A 20 18.68 10.68 23.56
CA TYR A 20 17.29 10.41 23.22
C TYR A 20 16.62 9.53 24.28
N THR A 21 15.38 9.85 24.62
CA THR A 21 14.50 9.04 25.47
C THR A 21 13.39 8.45 24.61
N VAL A 22 12.99 7.22 24.91
CA VAL A 22 11.86 6.57 24.25
C VAL A 22 10.72 6.48 25.26
N ASN A 23 9.56 7.04 24.89
CA ASN A 23 8.30 6.83 25.59
C ASN A 23 7.39 6.00 24.69
N PRO A 24 7.05 4.76 25.05
CA PRO A 24 6.01 4.02 24.34
C PRO A 24 4.68 4.75 24.58
N ILE A 25 3.80 4.80 23.57
CA ILE A 25 2.49 5.49 23.66
C ILE A 25 1.31 4.53 23.52
N PHE A 26 1.54 3.31 23.04
CA PHE A 26 0.56 2.25 22.87
C PHE A 26 1.27 0.89 22.82
N THR A 27 0.63 -0.14 23.36
CA THR A 27 1.03 -1.54 23.18
C THR A 27 -0.17 -2.41 22.78
N VAL A 28 0.04 -3.31 21.81
CA VAL A 28 -0.97 -4.29 21.38
C VAL A 28 -1.52 -5.06 22.58
N GLY A 29 -2.85 -5.18 22.63
CA GLY A 29 -3.58 -5.80 23.73
C GLY A 29 -4.23 -4.79 24.68
N GLU A 30 -3.85 -3.51 24.58
CA GLU A 30 -4.55 -2.42 25.25
C GLU A 30 -5.77 -1.96 24.43
N THR A 31 -6.79 -1.46 25.13
CA THR A 31 -7.97 -0.84 24.54
C THR A 31 -7.92 0.66 24.80
N ILE A 32 -8.10 1.45 23.74
CA ILE A 32 -8.23 2.90 23.79
C ILE A 32 -9.70 3.21 23.59
N ASP A 33 -10.36 3.70 24.64
CA ASP A 33 -11.82 3.84 24.72
C ASP A 33 -12.54 2.52 24.40
N ASP A 34 -13.20 2.42 23.24
CA ASP A 34 -13.89 1.21 22.76
C ASP A 34 -13.15 0.48 21.64
N TYR A 35 -12.01 1.01 21.19
CA TYR A 35 -11.20 0.42 20.13
C TYR A 35 -10.00 -0.34 20.69
N ALA A 36 -9.88 -1.62 20.32
CA ALA A 36 -8.71 -2.43 20.62
C ALA A 36 -7.97 -2.71 19.31
N PRO A 37 -6.95 -1.90 18.93
CA PRO A 37 -6.19 -2.14 17.71
C PRO A 37 -5.69 -3.59 17.67
N PRO A 38 -5.89 -4.32 16.56
CA PRO A 38 -5.40 -5.68 16.47
C PRO A 38 -3.87 -5.75 16.54
N GLY A 39 -3.32 -6.96 16.68
CA GLY A 39 -1.88 -7.16 16.66
C GLY A 39 -1.26 -7.02 15.26
N ILE A 40 0.03 -7.36 15.18
CA ILE A 40 0.86 -7.35 13.96
C ILE A 40 0.82 -5.98 13.25
N LEU A 41 1.14 -4.92 14.01
CA LEU A 41 1.32 -3.58 13.45
C LEU A 41 2.57 -3.60 12.57
N ASP A 42 2.48 -3.00 11.40
CA ASP A 42 3.55 -2.97 10.43
C ASP A 42 3.74 -1.55 9.87
N GLY A 43 3.44 -1.34 8.58
CA GLY A 43 3.52 -0.06 7.92
C GLY A 43 2.81 1.06 8.67
N ALA A 44 3.41 2.26 8.64
CA ALA A 44 2.86 3.42 9.30
C ALA A 44 3.11 4.71 8.52
N GLY A 45 2.26 5.70 8.76
CA GLY A 45 2.35 7.02 8.14
C GLY A 45 1.63 8.05 9.01
N ALA A 46 2.17 9.27 9.08
CA ALA A 46 1.65 10.30 9.97
C ALA A 46 1.44 11.62 9.22
N PHE A 47 0.36 12.32 9.55
CA PHE A 47 0.08 13.65 8.98
C PHE A 47 -0.54 14.58 10.02
N LYS A 48 -0.37 15.89 9.79
CA LYS A 48 -1.02 16.92 10.60
C LYS A 48 -2.53 16.83 10.38
N LEU A 49 -3.29 16.38 11.38
CA LEU A 49 -4.75 16.36 11.32
C LEU A 49 -5.33 17.77 11.51
N ASN A 50 -4.82 18.50 12.51
CA ASN A 50 -5.17 19.87 12.80
C ASN A 50 -4.01 20.56 13.57
N ASP A 51 -4.23 21.74 14.13
CA ASP A 51 -3.16 22.48 14.83
C ASP A 51 -2.64 21.77 16.08
N THR A 52 -3.48 21.03 16.80
CA THR A 52 -3.13 20.36 18.05
C THR A 52 -2.82 18.88 17.89
N THR A 53 -3.22 18.26 16.78
CA THR A 53 -3.24 16.79 16.64
C THR A 53 -2.49 16.31 15.40
N VAL A 54 -1.73 15.23 15.55
CA VAL A 54 -1.19 14.42 14.44
C VAL A 54 -2.02 13.15 14.36
N ARG A 55 -2.43 12.74 13.16
CA ARG A 55 -2.99 11.41 12.93
C ARG A 55 -1.89 10.49 12.45
N VAL A 56 -1.71 9.38 13.14
CA VAL A 56 -0.87 8.25 12.73
C VAL A 56 -1.79 7.17 12.21
N LEU A 57 -1.53 6.69 11.01
CA LEU A 57 -2.16 5.53 10.40
C LEU A 57 -1.17 4.38 10.50
N VAL A 58 -1.68 3.21 10.89
CA VAL A 58 -0.88 1.98 11.01
C VAL A 58 -1.70 0.83 10.46
N ASN A 59 -1.14 0.05 9.54
CA ASN A 59 -1.79 -1.16 9.05
C ASN A 59 -1.39 -2.38 9.87
N HIS A 60 -2.27 -3.39 9.81
CA HIS A 60 -2.13 -4.64 10.52
C HIS A 60 -1.95 -5.78 9.53
N GLU A 61 -0.82 -6.48 9.60
CA GLU A 61 -0.41 -7.55 8.68
C GLU A 61 -1.09 -8.90 9.01
N LEU A 62 -2.35 -8.84 9.41
CA LEU A 62 -3.14 -10.03 9.73
C LEU A 62 -3.56 -10.77 8.46
N ALA A 63 -3.53 -12.10 8.51
CA ALA A 63 -4.20 -12.90 7.49
C ALA A 63 -5.71 -12.60 7.48
N ASN A 64 -6.32 -12.71 6.29
CA ASN A 64 -7.72 -12.41 5.98
C ASN A 64 -8.78 -12.99 6.93
N ASN A 65 -8.47 -14.06 7.66
CA ASN A 65 -9.37 -14.75 8.59
C ASN A 65 -9.03 -14.56 10.08
N LEU A 66 -8.07 -13.69 10.42
CA LEU A 66 -7.62 -13.46 11.79
C LEU A 66 -8.13 -12.14 12.38
N GLY A 67 -8.04 -12.02 13.70
CA GLY A 67 -8.53 -10.85 14.44
C GLY A 67 -10.06 -10.82 14.58
N TYR A 68 -10.57 -9.92 15.42
CA TYR A 68 -12.01 -9.72 15.57
C TYR A 68 -12.56 -9.00 14.33
N ALA A 69 -13.84 -9.24 14.01
CA ALA A 69 -14.46 -8.60 12.85
C ALA A 69 -14.69 -7.10 13.07
N TYR A 70 -14.59 -6.31 12.01
CA TYR A 70 -14.98 -4.90 11.97
C TYR A 70 -16.10 -4.72 10.94
N THR A 71 -17.00 -3.77 11.18
CA THR A 71 -18.18 -3.55 10.34
C THR A 71 -17.98 -2.29 9.49
N LEU A 72 -18.12 -2.42 8.18
CA LEU A 72 -18.13 -1.28 7.26
C LEU A 72 -19.49 -0.58 7.27
N LYS A 73 -19.55 0.60 6.68
CA LYS A 73 -20.78 1.38 6.50
C LYS A 73 -21.87 0.64 5.70
N SER A 74 -21.49 -0.27 4.81
CA SER A 74 -22.42 -1.14 4.07
C SER A 74 -23.12 -2.17 4.98
N GLY A 75 -22.62 -2.39 6.20
CA GLY A 75 -23.12 -3.38 7.15
C GLY A 75 -22.40 -4.73 7.10
N VAL A 76 -21.53 -4.94 6.10
CA VAL A 76 -20.69 -6.15 6.05
C VAL A 76 -19.68 -6.14 7.18
N SER A 77 -19.47 -7.31 7.78
CA SER A 77 -18.44 -7.51 8.80
C SER A 77 -17.31 -8.36 8.23
N LEU A 78 -16.07 -7.88 8.36
CA LEU A 78 -14.88 -8.51 7.81
C LEU A 78 -13.86 -8.78 8.92
N PRO A 79 -13.19 -9.95 8.95
CA PRO A 79 -11.97 -10.14 9.70
C PRO A 79 -10.75 -9.63 8.90
N GLY A 80 -9.55 -9.90 9.42
CA GLY A 80 -8.30 -9.73 8.70
C GLY A 80 -7.63 -8.39 8.85
N ALA A 81 -6.74 -8.09 7.89
CA ALA A 81 -5.97 -6.86 7.82
C ALA A 81 -6.90 -5.64 7.81
N ARG A 82 -6.37 -4.53 8.35
CA ARG A 82 -7.04 -3.24 8.42
C ARG A 82 -6.04 -2.14 8.71
N ILE A 83 -6.51 -0.90 8.68
CA ILE A 83 -5.73 0.29 9.04
C ILE A 83 -6.36 0.91 10.28
N SER A 84 -5.60 1.03 11.36
CA SER A 84 -5.96 1.81 12.53
C SER A 84 -5.51 3.26 12.36
N TYR A 85 -6.28 4.21 12.88
CA TYR A 85 -5.79 5.55 13.15
C TYR A 85 -5.54 5.73 14.66
N PHE A 86 -4.55 6.55 14.98
CA PHE A 86 -4.25 7.06 16.31
C PHE A 86 -4.04 8.56 16.20
N ASP A 87 -4.92 9.32 16.83
CA ASP A 87 -4.79 10.77 16.94
C ASP A 87 -4.00 11.10 18.20
N ILE A 88 -2.89 11.79 18.03
CA ILE A 88 -1.95 12.09 19.09
C ILE A 88 -1.93 13.60 19.32
N ASP A 89 -2.14 14.03 20.57
CA ASP A 89 -1.98 15.42 20.95
C ASP A 89 -0.50 15.80 20.89
N LYS A 90 -0.16 16.85 20.15
CA LYS A 90 1.24 17.26 19.91
C LYS A 90 1.94 17.77 21.17
N ARG A 91 1.18 18.22 22.17
CA ARG A 91 1.71 18.81 23.40
C ARG A 91 1.89 17.76 24.48
N THR A 92 0.88 16.90 24.70
CA THR A 92 0.95 15.85 25.73
C THR A 92 1.60 14.57 25.22
N ARG A 93 1.56 14.33 23.90
CA ARG A 93 2.01 13.09 23.23
C ARG A 93 1.18 11.86 23.58
N GLU A 94 0.02 12.07 24.18
CA GLU A 94 -0.94 11.02 24.50
C GLU A 94 -1.87 10.80 23.31
N ILE A 95 -2.36 9.57 23.17
CA ILE A 95 -3.41 9.25 22.21
C ILE A 95 -4.70 9.86 22.72
N VAL A 96 -5.34 10.67 21.90
CA VAL A 96 -6.60 11.33 22.21
C VAL A 96 -7.77 10.77 21.41
N ASP A 97 -7.57 9.97 20.37
CA ASP A 97 -8.64 9.26 19.64
C ASP A 97 -8.02 8.08 18.88
N SER A 98 -8.77 7.02 18.66
CA SER A 98 -8.34 5.89 17.83
C SER A 98 -9.51 5.12 17.24
N GLY A 99 -9.26 4.39 16.15
CA GLY A 99 -10.30 3.61 15.50
C GLY A 99 -9.89 3.03 14.16
N LEU A 100 -10.86 2.46 13.44
CA LEU A 100 -10.68 2.06 12.05
C LEU A 100 -10.54 3.32 11.17
N ALA A 101 -9.53 3.34 10.30
CA ALA A 101 -9.21 4.53 9.48
C ALA A 101 -10.14 4.74 8.28
N TYR A 102 -11.01 3.79 7.97
CA TYR A 102 -11.95 3.85 6.86
C TYR A 102 -13.31 3.26 7.25
N ASP A 103 -14.37 3.69 6.58
CA ASP A 103 -15.72 3.12 6.74
C ASP A 103 -16.24 2.43 5.48
N THR A 104 -15.57 2.63 4.34
CA THR A 104 -15.97 2.16 3.02
C THR A 104 -14.76 1.60 2.28
N ILE A 105 -14.95 0.46 1.62
CA ILE A 105 -13.95 -0.12 0.71
C ILE A 105 -14.56 -0.15 -0.70
N TYR A 106 -13.78 0.26 -1.70
CA TYR A 106 -14.06 0.03 -3.11
C TYR A 106 -13.18 -1.11 -3.62
N ASN A 107 -13.80 -2.17 -4.11
CA ASN A 107 -13.10 -3.35 -4.62
C ASN A 107 -12.42 -3.07 -5.97
N ARG A 108 -11.78 -4.10 -6.54
CA ARG A 108 -11.09 -3.96 -7.84
C ARG A 108 -12.02 -3.64 -9.02
N ALA A 109 -13.32 -3.92 -8.92
CA ALA A 109 -14.32 -3.54 -9.91
C ALA A 109 -14.78 -2.07 -9.76
N GLY A 110 -14.36 -1.38 -8.70
CA GLY A 110 -14.80 -0.02 -8.37
C GLY A 110 -16.17 0.01 -7.66
N GLU A 111 -16.61 -1.13 -7.13
CA GLU A 111 -17.89 -1.29 -6.43
C GLU A 111 -17.66 -1.23 -4.91
N VAL A 112 -18.67 -0.75 -4.17
CA VAL A 112 -18.61 -0.76 -2.70
C VAL A 112 -18.71 -2.20 -2.22
N VAL A 113 -17.80 -2.58 -1.32
CA VAL A 113 -17.83 -3.90 -0.68
C VAL A 113 -19.03 -3.99 0.28
N ASP A 114 -19.95 -4.91 -0.01
CA ASP A 114 -21.11 -5.22 0.82
C ASP A 114 -21.23 -6.72 1.18
N ALA A 115 -20.39 -7.55 0.57
CA ALA A 115 -20.17 -8.93 0.93
C ALA A 115 -18.67 -9.25 1.00
N ALA A 116 -18.30 -10.21 1.85
CA ALA A 116 -16.91 -10.68 1.92
C ALA A 116 -16.39 -11.14 0.55
N SER A 117 -17.24 -11.82 -0.23
CA SER A 117 -16.92 -12.31 -1.58
C SER A 117 -16.56 -11.23 -2.60
N ASP A 118 -16.79 -9.95 -2.30
CA ASP A 118 -16.39 -8.85 -3.18
C ASP A 118 -14.87 -8.58 -3.11
N LEU A 119 -14.19 -9.18 -2.13
CA LEU A 119 -12.75 -9.16 -1.95
C LEU A 119 -12.15 -10.51 -2.36
N GLU A 120 -10.97 -10.46 -2.98
CA GLU A 120 -10.23 -11.63 -3.48
C GLU A 120 -10.13 -12.76 -2.44
N PHE A 121 -9.82 -12.39 -1.19
CA PHE A 121 -9.59 -13.33 -0.10
C PHE A 121 -10.75 -13.39 0.89
N ALA A 122 -11.95 -12.93 0.54
CA ALA A 122 -13.06 -12.81 1.49
C ALA A 122 -12.77 -11.95 2.73
N GLY A 123 -11.83 -11.02 2.61
CA GLY A 123 -11.26 -10.16 3.65
C GLY A 123 -9.99 -9.50 3.12
N LEU A 124 -9.47 -8.49 3.83
CA LEU A 124 -8.17 -7.89 3.49
C LEU A 124 -7.06 -8.76 4.08
N ASN A 125 -6.01 -9.04 3.29
CA ASN A 125 -4.98 -10.00 3.66
C ASN A 125 -3.59 -9.36 3.81
N ARG A 126 -2.93 -9.56 4.96
CA ARG A 126 -1.50 -9.27 5.15
C ARG A 126 -1.05 -7.90 4.63
N PHE A 127 -1.66 -6.83 5.13
CA PHE A 127 -1.13 -5.49 4.86
C PHE A 127 0.26 -5.35 5.47
N CYS A 128 1.31 -5.38 4.64
CA CYS A 128 2.72 -5.37 5.06
C CYS A 128 3.21 -3.94 5.33
N SER A 129 3.94 -3.30 4.42
CA SER A 129 4.37 -1.93 4.66
C SER A 129 3.30 -0.89 4.30
N ALA A 130 3.68 0.37 4.41
CA ALA A 130 2.89 1.49 3.96
C ALA A 130 3.72 2.70 3.56
N ASN A 131 3.07 3.60 2.83
CA ASN A 131 3.61 4.91 2.53
C ASN A 131 2.51 5.96 2.55
N LEU A 132 2.68 7.00 3.35
CA LEU A 132 1.82 8.18 3.32
C LEU A 132 2.45 9.24 2.41
N VAL A 133 1.74 9.57 1.35
CA VAL A 133 2.16 10.55 0.37
C VAL A 133 1.30 11.81 0.48
N GLU A 134 1.95 12.96 0.58
CA GLU A 134 1.29 14.27 0.60
C GLU A 134 0.88 14.72 -0.81
N ALA A 135 -0.23 15.46 -0.88
CA ALA A 135 -0.69 16.04 -2.13
C ALA A 135 0.36 16.98 -2.72
N ASN A 136 0.65 16.83 -4.01
CA ASN A 136 1.59 17.67 -4.76
C ASN A 136 2.98 17.75 -4.12
N GLN A 137 3.48 16.66 -3.52
CA GLN A 137 4.70 16.68 -2.71
C GLN A 137 5.96 17.17 -3.45
N PHE A 138 5.96 17.13 -4.78
CA PHE A 138 7.10 17.55 -5.60
C PHE A 138 6.97 18.97 -6.19
N GLY A 139 5.90 19.70 -5.85
CA GLY A 139 5.64 21.06 -6.32
C GLY A 139 4.22 21.21 -6.89
N SER A 140 3.84 22.44 -7.24
CA SER A 140 2.47 22.75 -7.67
C SER A 140 2.02 21.86 -8.83
N GLY A 141 1.03 20.98 -8.56
CA GLY A 141 0.47 20.03 -9.52
C GLY A 141 1.28 18.76 -9.78
N ILE A 142 2.47 18.61 -9.19
CA ILE A 142 3.40 17.49 -9.46
C ILE A 142 3.29 16.44 -8.36
N GLY A 143 3.02 15.20 -8.78
CA GLY A 143 2.72 14.07 -7.90
C GLY A 143 1.21 13.85 -7.75
N LEU A 144 0.83 13.06 -6.75
CA LEU A 144 -0.58 12.79 -6.40
C LEU A 144 -1.34 14.09 -6.10
N SER A 145 -2.62 14.12 -6.48
CA SER A 145 -3.50 15.28 -6.25
C SER A 145 -4.00 15.36 -4.82
N ASP A 146 -4.10 14.23 -4.14
CA ASP A 146 -4.63 14.09 -2.78
C ASP A 146 -3.56 13.49 -1.85
N ARG A 147 -3.75 13.64 -0.53
CA ARG A 147 -2.98 12.87 0.46
C ARG A 147 -3.50 11.45 0.49
N ILE A 148 -2.63 10.49 0.24
CA ILE A 148 -2.98 9.07 0.16
C ILE A 148 -2.10 8.27 1.10
N TYR A 149 -2.71 7.36 1.85
CA TYR A 149 -1.99 6.31 2.57
C TYR A 149 -2.09 5.01 1.75
N PHE A 150 -0.94 4.54 1.27
CA PHE A 150 -0.84 3.29 0.53
C PHE A 150 -0.46 2.15 1.46
N THR A 151 -1.11 1.00 1.26
CA THR A 151 -0.74 -0.29 1.84
C THR A 151 -1.27 -1.38 0.91
N GLY A 152 -0.64 -2.54 0.88
CA GLY A 152 -1.01 -3.60 -0.06
C GLY A 152 -0.93 -4.97 0.59
N GLU A 153 -1.62 -5.92 -0.02
CA GLU A 153 -1.65 -7.30 0.46
C GLU A 153 -0.35 -8.02 0.07
N GLU A 154 0.45 -8.41 1.04
CA GLU A 154 1.68 -9.17 0.83
C GLU A 154 1.36 -10.67 0.74
N THR A 155 0.85 -11.03 -0.43
CA THR A 155 0.45 -12.39 -0.77
C THR A 155 0.43 -12.57 -2.28
N ASP A 156 0.47 -13.80 -2.76
CA ASP A 156 0.31 -14.08 -4.19
C ASP A 156 -1.05 -13.57 -4.69
N GLY A 157 -1.03 -12.74 -5.73
CA GLY A 157 -2.25 -12.10 -6.26
C GLY A 157 -2.77 -10.93 -5.41
N GLY A 158 -1.95 -10.37 -4.51
CA GLY A 158 -2.34 -9.26 -3.64
C GLY A 158 -2.79 -8.00 -4.37
N THR A 159 -3.64 -7.22 -3.71
CA THR A 159 -4.12 -5.91 -4.18
C THR A 159 -3.44 -4.76 -3.45
N GLN A 160 -3.00 -3.75 -4.21
CA GLN A 160 -2.62 -2.45 -3.65
C GLN A 160 -3.88 -1.66 -3.31
N PHE A 161 -3.90 -1.07 -2.12
CA PHE A 161 -4.95 -0.16 -1.68
C PHE A 161 -4.43 1.26 -1.46
N ALA A 162 -5.32 2.23 -1.67
CA ALA A 162 -5.11 3.65 -1.48
C ALA A 162 -6.23 4.20 -0.58
N LEU A 163 -5.87 4.57 0.64
CA LEU A 163 -6.78 5.23 1.57
C LEU A 163 -6.83 6.73 1.27
N ASP A 164 -8.01 7.21 0.85
CA ASP A 164 -8.32 8.64 0.79
C ASP A 164 -8.53 9.16 2.22
N THR A 165 -7.51 9.85 2.72
CA THR A 165 -7.50 10.41 4.09
C THR A 165 -8.51 11.56 4.30
N ALA A 166 -9.07 12.12 3.22
CA ALA A 166 -10.08 13.18 3.32
C ALA A 166 -11.50 12.62 3.47
N THR A 167 -11.76 11.42 2.93
CA THR A 167 -13.09 10.81 2.89
C THR A 167 -13.21 9.51 3.68
N ASN A 168 -12.10 8.98 4.21
CA ASN A 168 -12.02 7.70 4.91
C ASN A 168 -12.49 6.52 4.03
N GLN A 169 -12.14 6.58 2.74
CA GLN A 169 -12.47 5.55 1.75
C GLN A 169 -11.22 4.80 1.32
N LEU A 170 -11.24 3.47 1.41
CA LEU A 170 -10.15 2.60 0.97
C LEU A 170 -10.42 2.09 -0.45
N TRP A 171 -9.56 2.45 -1.40
CA TRP A 171 -9.74 2.09 -2.80
C TRP A 171 -8.73 1.03 -3.23
N ALA A 172 -9.19 -0.09 -3.77
CA ALA A 172 -8.31 -0.96 -4.54
C ALA A 172 -7.74 -0.19 -5.74
N VAL A 173 -6.50 -0.49 -6.14
CA VAL A 173 -5.81 0.17 -7.28
C VAL A 173 -5.46 -0.86 -8.37
N PRO A 174 -6.44 -1.33 -9.18
CA PRO A 174 -6.24 -2.44 -10.11
C PRO A 174 -5.17 -2.17 -11.18
N TRP A 175 -5.03 -0.91 -11.59
CA TRP A 175 -4.06 -0.51 -12.62
C TRP A 175 -2.62 -0.63 -12.16
N MET A 176 -2.35 -0.82 -10.87
CA MET A 176 -1.00 -1.15 -10.40
C MET A 176 -0.69 -2.65 -10.52
N GLY A 177 -1.64 -3.47 -10.98
CA GLY A 177 -1.45 -4.90 -11.22
C GLY A 177 -1.70 -5.76 -9.96
N ARG A 178 -0.88 -6.79 -9.81
CA ARG A 178 -0.86 -7.79 -8.74
C ARG A 178 0.59 -8.02 -8.32
N ALA A 179 0.84 -8.14 -7.03
CA ALA A 179 2.16 -8.39 -6.42
C ALA A 179 1.96 -8.95 -5.01
N ALA A 180 3.02 -9.47 -4.38
CA ALA A 180 3.08 -9.48 -2.92
C ALA A 180 3.58 -8.11 -2.47
N TRP A 181 2.66 -7.22 -2.12
CA TRP A 181 2.96 -5.79 -1.96
C TRP A 181 3.76 -5.51 -0.69
N GLU A 182 5.06 -5.27 -0.84
CA GLU A 182 5.92 -4.79 0.25
C GLU A 182 5.61 -3.32 0.50
N ASN A 183 5.98 -2.44 -0.43
CA ASN A 183 5.75 -1.01 -0.33
C ASN A 183 5.71 -0.35 -1.71
N VAL A 184 5.24 0.89 -1.76
CA VAL A 184 5.27 1.75 -2.95
C VAL A 184 5.93 3.07 -2.62
N THR A 185 6.71 3.62 -3.55
CA THR A 185 7.38 4.91 -3.39
C THR A 185 7.08 5.81 -4.58
N GLU A 186 6.53 7.00 -4.32
CA GLU A 186 6.29 7.97 -5.39
C GLU A 186 7.60 8.58 -5.89
N LEU A 187 7.72 8.68 -7.20
CA LEU A 187 8.86 9.29 -7.88
C LEU A 187 8.45 10.63 -8.49
N ASN A 188 9.36 11.60 -8.41
CA ASN A 188 9.16 12.90 -9.04
C ASN A 188 9.26 12.78 -10.57
N THR A 189 8.12 12.85 -11.25
CA THR A 189 8.04 12.83 -12.72
C THR A 189 8.45 14.15 -13.36
N GLY A 190 8.50 15.25 -12.59
CA GLY A 190 8.61 16.61 -13.10
C GLY A 190 7.40 17.07 -13.92
N ARG A 191 6.29 16.32 -13.89
CA ARG A 191 5.12 16.52 -14.76
C ARG A 191 3.85 16.63 -13.93
N THR A 192 2.96 17.52 -14.35
CA THR A 192 1.67 17.75 -13.68
C THR A 192 0.56 16.79 -14.14
N ASP A 193 0.79 16.06 -15.23
CA ASP A 193 -0.18 15.13 -15.83
C ASP A 193 0.15 13.65 -15.54
N LYS A 194 1.25 13.36 -14.83
CA LYS A 194 1.72 12.00 -14.55
C LYS A 194 2.14 11.80 -13.10
N VAL A 195 1.86 10.59 -12.62
CA VAL A 195 2.41 10.05 -11.37
C VAL A 195 3.27 8.84 -11.68
N ALA A 196 4.27 8.57 -10.84
CA ALA A 196 5.09 7.38 -10.96
C ALA A 196 5.28 6.75 -9.57
N LEU A 197 5.07 5.45 -9.45
CA LEU A 197 5.21 4.69 -8.22
C LEU A 197 6.16 3.53 -8.46
N LEU A 198 7.28 3.50 -7.76
CA LEU A 198 8.16 2.34 -7.68
C LEU A 198 7.53 1.34 -6.72
N VAL A 199 7.47 0.07 -7.11
CA VAL A 199 6.76 -1.00 -6.42
C VAL A 199 7.76 -2.05 -5.95
N GLY A 200 7.73 -2.35 -4.66
CA GLY A 200 8.37 -3.51 -4.05
C GLY A 200 7.42 -4.70 -4.05
N ASP A 201 7.86 -5.80 -4.64
CA ASP A 201 7.15 -7.07 -4.69
C ASP A 201 7.99 -8.11 -3.94
N ASP A 202 7.52 -8.58 -2.78
CA ASP A 202 8.29 -9.48 -1.90
C ASP A 202 8.21 -10.96 -2.29
N ARG A 203 7.74 -11.24 -3.51
CA ARG A 203 7.94 -12.57 -4.09
C ARG A 203 9.41 -12.72 -4.45
N GLY A 204 10.06 -13.79 -4.02
CA GLY A 204 11.34 -14.17 -4.62
C GLY A 204 11.10 -14.82 -6.00
N PRO A 205 11.81 -14.48 -7.09
CA PRO A 205 12.67 -13.35 -7.43
C PRO A 205 11.94 -12.30 -8.30
N ALA A 206 11.04 -11.52 -7.72
CA ALA A 206 10.28 -10.52 -8.45
C ALA A 206 11.18 -9.38 -8.97
N PRO A 207 10.92 -8.87 -10.19
CA PRO A 207 11.61 -7.69 -10.68
C PRO A 207 11.13 -6.44 -9.94
N LEU A 208 11.93 -5.38 -9.99
CA LEU A 208 11.48 -4.07 -9.55
C LEU A 208 10.42 -3.55 -10.53
N ILE A 209 9.22 -3.24 -10.04
CA ILE A 209 8.10 -2.79 -10.86
C ILE A 209 7.99 -1.26 -10.76
N LEU A 210 7.63 -0.61 -11.86
CA LEU A 210 7.33 0.81 -11.93
C LEU A 210 5.95 1.01 -12.56
N TYR A 211 5.05 1.66 -11.83
CA TYR A 211 3.79 2.15 -12.36
C TYR A 211 3.93 3.59 -12.82
N VAL A 212 3.45 3.91 -14.02
CA VAL A 212 3.32 5.29 -14.51
C VAL A 212 1.87 5.57 -14.88
N GLY A 213 1.25 6.43 -14.08
CA GLY A 213 -0.16 6.79 -14.17
C GLY A 213 -0.41 8.10 -14.91
N ASN A 214 -1.57 8.23 -15.55
CA ASN A 214 -2.01 9.47 -16.21
C ASN A 214 -3.16 10.10 -15.44
N LYS A 215 -2.96 11.32 -14.91
CA LYS A 215 -3.97 12.03 -14.14
C LYS A 215 -5.13 12.46 -15.05
N ASN A 216 -6.37 12.19 -14.62
CA ASN A 216 -7.62 12.52 -15.31
C ASN A 216 -7.78 11.87 -16.69
N ALA A 217 -7.11 10.75 -16.96
CA ALA A 217 -7.17 10.11 -18.27
C ALA A 217 -8.49 9.38 -18.53
N LYS A 218 -9.17 8.88 -17.48
CA LYS A 218 -10.52 8.33 -17.59
C LYS A 218 -11.56 9.44 -17.76
N GLY A 219 -11.31 10.61 -17.19
CA GLY A 219 -12.15 11.80 -17.30
C GLY A 219 -13.43 11.75 -16.46
N ASP A 220 -13.46 10.89 -15.43
CA ASP A 220 -14.64 10.72 -14.56
C ASP A 220 -14.55 11.50 -13.24
N GLY A 221 -13.42 12.13 -12.97
CA GLY A 221 -13.19 12.94 -11.78
C GLY A 221 -13.13 12.13 -10.47
N SER A 222 -13.11 10.80 -10.56
CA SER A 222 -12.99 9.92 -9.41
C SER A 222 -11.67 10.13 -8.68
N PHE A 223 -11.62 9.67 -7.41
CA PHE A 223 -10.41 9.71 -6.59
C PHE A 223 -9.22 9.06 -7.30
N LEU A 224 -9.39 7.86 -7.86
CA LEU A 224 -8.34 7.17 -8.59
C LEU A 224 -7.95 7.92 -9.87
N ASP A 225 -8.92 8.44 -10.63
CA ASP A 225 -8.64 9.11 -11.91
C ASP A 225 -7.84 10.41 -11.72
N ARG A 226 -8.25 11.28 -10.81
CA ARG A 226 -7.54 12.54 -10.57
C ARG A 226 -6.15 12.37 -9.96
N ASN A 227 -5.88 11.22 -9.35
CA ASN A 227 -4.57 10.82 -8.85
C ASN A 227 -3.75 10.03 -9.86
N GLY A 228 -4.28 9.77 -11.06
CA GLY A 228 -3.60 9.00 -12.08
C GLY A 228 -3.45 7.53 -11.73
N LEU A 229 -4.29 7.01 -10.85
CA LEU A 229 -4.32 5.61 -10.41
C LEU A 229 -5.38 4.78 -11.15
N ALA A 230 -6.22 5.41 -11.97
CA ALA A 230 -7.28 4.76 -12.73
C ALA A 230 -6.89 4.38 -14.16
N GLN A 231 -5.75 4.85 -14.68
CA GLN A 231 -5.20 4.51 -15.99
C GLN A 231 -3.69 4.75 -15.99
N GLY A 232 -2.92 3.80 -16.54
CA GLY A 232 -1.47 3.89 -16.54
C GLY A 232 -0.81 2.75 -17.30
N LYS A 233 0.48 2.57 -17.03
CA LYS A 233 1.33 1.53 -17.61
C LYS A 233 2.20 0.94 -16.52
N LEU A 234 2.47 -0.36 -16.59
CA LEU A 234 3.46 -1.02 -15.76
C LEU A 234 4.73 -1.26 -16.56
N TYR A 235 5.83 -1.16 -15.84
CA TYR A 235 7.16 -1.45 -16.34
C TYR A 235 7.86 -2.36 -15.34
N VAL A 236 8.74 -3.21 -15.83
CA VAL A 236 9.68 -3.98 -15.00
C VAL A 236 11.09 -3.51 -15.28
N TRP A 237 11.92 -3.44 -14.25
CA TRP A 237 13.34 -3.19 -14.44
C TRP A 237 14.01 -4.44 -14.99
N VAL A 238 14.82 -4.24 -16.02
CA VAL A 238 15.49 -5.29 -16.76
C VAL A 238 16.97 -4.92 -16.84
N ALA A 239 17.85 -5.86 -16.48
CA ALA A 239 19.28 -5.63 -16.35
C ALA A 239 20.00 -5.71 -17.69
N ASP A 240 20.83 -4.72 -18.03
CA ASP A 240 21.58 -4.75 -19.29
C ASP A 240 22.51 -5.98 -19.36
N ASP A 241 22.61 -6.62 -20.53
CA ASP A 241 23.67 -7.58 -20.85
C ASP A 241 24.91 -6.88 -21.46
N PRO A 242 26.01 -6.67 -20.71
CA PRO A 242 27.23 -6.07 -21.24
C PRO A 242 27.97 -6.98 -22.25
N ALA A 243 27.68 -8.29 -22.27
CA ALA A 243 28.27 -9.20 -23.26
C ALA A 243 27.61 -9.07 -24.63
N ASN A 244 26.35 -8.62 -24.68
CA ASN A 244 25.60 -8.43 -25.91
C ASN A 244 24.61 -7.24 -25.79
N PRO A 245 25.04 -6.01 -26.13
CA PRO A 245 24.20 -4.81 -26.04
C PRO A 245 22.95 -4.83 -26.95
N SER A 246 22.83 -5.82 -27.82
CA SER A 246 21.72 -6.04 -28.74
C SER A 246 20.87 -7.26 -28.38
N ASP A 247 21.15 -7.93 -27.25
CA ASP A 247 20.37 -9.09 -26.82
C ASP A 247 18.96 -8.65 -26.35
N PRO A 248 17.89 -9.25 -26.88
CA PRO A 248 16.56 -9.10 -26.26
C PRO A 248 16.46 -9.85 -24.92
N ILE A 249 17.34 -10.81 -24.65
CA ILE A 249 17.44 -11.53 -23.37
C ILE A 249 18.47 -10.82 -22.51
N GLU A 250 17.92 -10.11 -21.55
CA GLU A 250 18.66 -9.27 -20.63
C GLU A 250 19.18 -10.11 -19.45
N LEU A 251 20.26 -9.68 -18.79
CA LEU A 251 20.88 -10.53 -17.76
C LEU A 251 19.94 -10.79 -16.56
N ASP A 252 20.17 -11.91 -15.88
CA ASP A 252 19.39 -12.31 -14.71
C ASP A 252 19.54 -11.28 -13.58
N ALA A 253 18.47 -10.55 -13.30
CA ALA A 253 18.44 -9.52 -12.27
C ALA A 253 18.89 -10.01 -10.88
N ARG A 254 18.79 -11.32 -10.59
CA ARG A 254 19.26 -11.94 -9.33
C ARG A 254 20.78 -11.84 -9.14
N GLU A 255 21.55 -11.62 -10.21
CA GLU A 255 22.98 -11.39 -10.09
C GLU A 255 23.31 -9.98 -9.58
N PHE A 256 22.32 -9.07 -9.52
CA PHE A 256 22.44 -7.83 -8.76
C PHE A 256 22.33 -8.12 -7.25
N GLN A 257 23.42 -8.63 -6.67
CA GLN A 257 23.50 -9.04 -5.27
C GLN A 257 24.82 -8.58 -4.62
N GLY A 258 24.84 -8.44 -3.30
CA GLY A 258 26.04 -8.14 -2.51
C GLY A 258 26.33 -6.64 -2.31
N SER A 259 27.03 -6.33 -1.23
CA SER A 259 27.29 -4.95 -0.79
C SER A 259 28.25 -4.21 -1.74
N GLY A 260 27.87 -2.99 -2.14
CA GLY A 260 28.70 -2.13 -2.97
C GLY A 260 28.69 -2.46 -4.47
N ASN A 261 27.86 -3.41 -4.90
CA ASN A 261 27.67 -3.71 -6.31
C ASN A 261 26.68 -2.73 -6.97
N SER A 262 26.78 -2.62 -8.28
CA SER A 262 25.91 -1.78 -9.11
C SER A 262 25.62 -2.49 -10.42
N ARG A 263 24.42 -2.30 -10.98
CA ARG A 263 24.04 -2.85 -12.27
C ARG A 263 23.27 -1.84 -13.10
N ALA A 264 23.62 -1.77 -14.39
CA ALA A 264 22.88 -0.99 -15.37
C ALA A 264 21.66 -1.75 -15.87
N GLY A 265 20.65 -1.03 -16.33
CA GLY A 265 19.40 -1.60 -16.81
C GLY A 265 18.39 -0.50 -17.10
N LYS A 266 17.21 -0.91 -17.56
CA LYS A 266 16.13 -0.02 -17.96
C LYS A 266 14.77 -0.58 -17.57
N PHE A 267 13.80 0.32 -17.41
CA PHE A 267 12.40 -0.08 -17.27
C PHE A 267 11.80 -0.37 -18.63
N VAL A 268 11.26 -1.58 -18.79
CA VAL A 268 10.60 -2.05 -20.02
C VAL A 268 9.10 -2.19 -19.73
N GLU A 269 8.28 -1.63 -20.61
CA GLU A 269 6.82 -1.69 -20.48
C GLU A 269 6.36 -3.14 -20.61
N ILE A 270 5.47 -3.57 -19.71
CA ILE A 270 4.81 -4.87 -19.80
C ILE A 270 3.36 -4.69 -20.25
N ASP A 271 2.93 -5.57 -21.15
CA ASP A 271 1.54 -5.64 -21.58
C ASP A 271 0.74 -6.49 -20.58
N TYR A 272 0.37 -5.87 -19.46
CA TYR A 272 -0.26 -6.55 -18.31
C TYR A 272 -1.78 -6.43 -18.26
N TYR A 273 -2.36 -5.50 -19.02
CA TYR A 273 -3.80 -5.26 -19.02
C TYR A 273 -4.37 -5.59 -20.39
N ARG A 274 -4.82 -6.84 -20.53
CA ARG A 274 -5.37 -7.42 -21.75
C ARG A 274 -6.82 -7.84 -21.56
N PRO A 275 -7.79 -6.92 -21.68
CA PRO A 275 -9.21 -7.22 -21.51
C PRO A 275 -9.71 -8.34 -22.44
N ASP A 276 -9.12 -8.46 -23.63
CA ASP A 276 -9.40 -9.52 -24.60
C ASP A 276 -9.01 -10.91 -24.09
N LEU A 277 -8.11 -11.00 -23.11
CA LEU A 277 -7.64 -12.23 -22.50
C LEU A 277 -8.20 -12.48 -21.09
N ALA A 278 -8.99 -11.56 -20.55
CA ALA A 278 -9.58 -11.70 -19.20
C ALA A 278 -10.41 -13.00 -19.09
N GLY A 279 -10.10 -13.82 -18.08
CA GLY A 279 -10.77 -15.12 -17.86
C GLY A 279 -10.40 -16.22 -18.87
N SER A 280 -9.45 -15.97 -19.78
CA SER A 280 -8.96 -16.95 -20.75
C SER A 280 -7.64 -17.62 -20.33
N ALA A 281 -6.95 -17.05 -19.34
CA ALA A 281 -5.76 -17.64 -18.75
C ALA A 281 -6.11 -19.02 -18.17
N LYS A 282 -5.43 -20.06 -18.69
CA LYS A 282 -5.47 -21.39 -18.11
C LYS A 282 -4.20 -21.54 -17.29
N ASP A 283 -4.37 -21.72 -15.98
CA ASP A 283 -3.30 -22.20 -15.11
C ASP A 283 -2.86 -23.58 -15.64
N GLY A 284 -1.80 -23.58 -16.44
CA GLY A 284 -1.19 -24.80 -16.95
C GLY A 284 -0.34 -25.39 -15.85
N ALA A 285 -0.38 -26.71 -15.67
CA ALA A 285 0.60 -27.40 -14.84
C ALA A 285 1.96 -27.37 -15.55
N ASP A 286 2.65 -26.23 -15.52
CA ASP A 286 4.03 -26.15 -16.01
C ASP A 286 5.00 -26.46 -14.87
N ALA A 287 5.99 -27.30 -15.19
CA ALA A 287 6.95 -27.84 -14.24
C ALA A 287 8.13 -26.90 -13.97
N ASP A 288 8.15 -25.73 -14.61
CA ASP A 288 9.09 -24.66 -14.32
C ASP A 288 8.35 -23.55 -13.58
N THR A 289 8.89 -23.15 -12.45
CA THR A 289 8.29 -22.18 -11.52
C THR A 289 8.48 -20.73 -12.02
N SER A 290 8.32 -20.48 -13.33
CA SER A 290 8.62 -19.18 -13.94
C SER A 290 7.42 -18.23 -13.86
N ILE A 291 7.60 -17.17 -13.06
CA ILE A 291 6.67 -16.05 -12.84
C ILE A 291 6.26 -15.29 -14.12
N GLN A 292 6.98 -15.49 -15.23
CA GLN A 292 6.68 -14.86 -16.52
C GLN A 292 5.30 -15.29 -17.08
N ASN A 293 4.77 -16.43 -16.63
CA ASN A 293 3.49 -16.98 -17.11
C ASN A 293 2.27 -16.54 -16.28
N GLU A 294 2.47 -15.85 -15.15
CA GLU A 294 1.42 -15.58 -14.16
C GLU A 294 0.92 -14.13 -14.14
N LEU A 295 1.39 -13.28 -15.05
CA LEU A 295 0.98 -11.87 -15.14
C LEU A 295 -0.24 -11.65 -16.07
N GLY A 296 -1.07 -12.69 -16.25
CA GLY A 296 -2.32 -12.64 -17.02
C GLY A 296 -3.55 -12.25 -16.20
#